data_AF-A0A4U1BL69-F1
#
_entry.id   AF-A0A4U1BL69-F1
#
_cell.length_a   1.000
_cell.length_b   1.000
_cell.length_c   1.000
_cell.angle_alpha   90.00
_cell.angle_beta   90.00
_cell.angle_gamma   90.00
#
_symmetry.space_group_name_H-M   'P 1'
#
loop_
_entity.id
_entity.type
_entity.pdbx_description
1 polymer ?
#
loop_
_entity_poly.entity_id
_entity_poly.type
_entity_poly.pdbx_seq_one_letter_code
_entity_poly.pdbx_strand_id
1 'polypeptide(L)'
;MLEQLESLWSEYTTIDVPELKGVRLRRASSRKKASILLYPPKQPIGEFRMLSNIDVHCGWECPVNLRWAKGLNINEQSETLRDIQLKALENAVGAGQYPYLLWFYREKSPKKRAIYTDSVGASFIKLNSVWQVVYNCRELGTLVGAQGHKGEAVDYEKLPPNAYFVVMENEAVARRHSAS
;
A
#
# COMPACT_ATOMS: atom_id res chain seq x y z
N MET A 1 -9.98 19.08 -0.51
CA MET A 1 -9.30 17.77 -0.62
C MET A 1 -10.10 16.63 0.01
N LEU A 2 -10.40 16.63 1.31
CA LEU A 2 -11.12 15.49 1.94
C LEU A 2 -12.53 15.29 1.35
N GLU A 3 -13.30 16.37 1.19
CA GLU A 3 -14.63 16.31 0.56
C GLU A 3 -14.55 15.81 -0.87
N GLN A 4 -13.54 16.26 -1.63
CA GLN A 4 -13.30 15.80 -3.00
C GLN A 4 -12.98 14.30 -3.06
N LEU A 5 -12.14 13.79 -2.14
CA LEU A 5 -11.83 12.36 -2.04
C LEU A 5 -13.09 11.52 -1.74
N GLU A 6 -13.91 11.95 -0.79
CA GLU A 6 -15.16 11.24 -0.45
C GLU A 6 -16.17 11.31 -1.60
N SER A 7 -16.24 12.45 -2.31
CA SER A 7 -17.09 12.60 -3.49
C SER A 7 -16.68 11.65 -4.61
N LEU A 8 -15.40 11.65 -5.00
CA LEU A 8 -14.87 10.78 -6.05
C LEU A 8 -14.99 9.30 -5.66
N TRP A 9 -14.77 8.97 -4.39
CA TRP A 9 -14.97 7.61 -3.89
C TRP A 9 -16.43 7.19 -3.95
N SER A 10 -17.35 8.06 -3.54
CA SER A 10 -18.79 7.78 -3.64
C SER A 10 -19.24 7.60 -5.08
N GLU A 11 -18.70 8.39 -6.01
CA GLU A 11 -18.96 8.26 -7.45
C GLU A 11 -18.43 6.93 -7.98
N TYR A 12 -17.14 6.64 -7.78
CA TYR A 12 -16.50 5.41 -8.19
C TYR A 12 -17.21 4.15 -7.68
N THR A 13 -17.55 4.13 -6.38
CA THR A 13 -18.24 2.99 -5.76
C THR A 13 -19.74 2.92 -6.10
N THR A 14 -20.32 3.95 -6.72
CA THR A 14 -21.70 3.90 -7.20
C THR A 14 -21.77 3.43 -8.65
N ILE A 15 -20.79 3.82 -9.47
CA ILE A 15 -20.79 3.60 -10.92
C ILE A 15 -19.99 2.34 -11.28
N ASP A 16 -18.75 2.26 -10.83
CA ASP A 16 -17.77 1.29 -11.32
C ASP A 16 -17.66 0.05 -10.43
N VAL A 17 -17.85 0.21 -9.11
CA VAL A 17 -17.74 -0.87 -8.12
C VAL A 17 -18.92 -0.85 -7.12
N PRO A 18 -20.17 -1.11 -7.57
CA PRO A 18 -21.38 -1.00 -6.75
C PRO A 18 -21.38 -1.84 -5.47
N GLU A 19 -20.61 -2.93 -5.42
CA GLU A 19 -20.42 -3.76 -4.23
C GLU A 19 -19.73 -3.03 -3.07
N LEU A 20 -19.05 -1.91 -3.34
CA LEU A 20 -18.44 -1.04 -2.34
C LEU A 20 -19.28 0.20 -2.00
N LYS A 21 -20.51 0.30 -2.52
CA LYS A 21 -21.38 1.44 -2.27
C LYS A 21 -21.64 1.63 -0.77
N GLY A 22 -21.42 2.87 -0.30
CA GLY A 22 -21.60 3.23 1.11
C GLY A 22 -20.43 2.83 2.03
N VAL A 23 -19.42 2.15 1.50
CA VAL A 23 -18.19 1.85 2.25
C VAL A 23 -17.35 3.13 2.35
N ARG A 24 -16.76 3.38 3.51
CA ARG A 24 -15.93 4.57 3.74
C ARG A 24 -14.56 4.42 3.11
N LEU A 25 -14.06 5.50 2.49
CA LEU A 25 -12.69 5.55 1.96
C LEU A 25 -11.64 5.43 3.08
N ARG A 26 -10.72 4.45 2.96
CA ARG A 26 -9.50 4.43 3.79
C ARG A 26 -8.49 5.45 3.29
N ARG A 27 -8.32 6.50 4.07
CA ARG A 27 -7.47 7.64 3.69
C ARG A 27 -5.99 7.28 3.84
N ALA A 28 -5.23 7.55 2.79
CA ALA A 28 -3.79 7.52 2.84
C ALA A 28 -3.24 8.65 3.74
N SER A 29 -2.01 8.49 4.20
CA SER A 29 -1.32 9.44 5.05
C SER A 29 -1.14 10.79 4.36
N SER A 30 -1.44 11.88 5.08
CA SER A 30 -1.13 13.25 4.67
C SER A 30 0.26 13.71 5.10
N ARG A 31 1.13 12.78 5.53
CA ARG A 31 2.54 13.10 5.75
C ARG A 31 3.24 13.22 4.41
N LYS A 32 4.14 14.21 4.29
CA LYS A 32 5.01 14.43 3.13
C LYS A 32 6.09 13.34 3.06
N LYS A 33 5.66 12.14 2.68
CA LYS A 33 6.45 10.89 2.68
C LYS A 33 6.14 10.01 1.47
N ALA A 34 5.51 10.57 0.43
CA ALA A 34 5.19 9.84 -0.79
C ALA A 34 6.45 9.25 -1.46
N SER A 35 7.53 10.02 -1.49
CA SER A 35 8.83 9.61 -2.03
C SER A 35 9.39 8.37 -1.36
N ILE A 36 9.27 8.25 -0.03
CA ILE A 36 9.73 7.09 0.74
C ILE A 36 8.99 5.82 0.33
N LEU A 37 7.73 5.94 -0.10
CA LEU A 37 6.97 4.80 -0.60
C LEU A 37 7.36 4.44 -2.04
N LEU A 38 7.47 5.43 -2.92
CA LEU A 38 7.74 5.20 -4.34
C LEU A 38 9.20 4.79 -4.59
N TYR A 39 10.12 5.36 -3.81
CA TYR A 39 11.55 5.19 -3.91
C TYR A 39 12.11 4.81 -2.54
N PRO A 40 11.69 3.65 -2.00
CA PRO A 40 12.13 3.27 -0.67
C PRO A 40 13.64 3.01 -0.67
N PRO A 41 14.36 3.47 0.35
CA PRO A 41 15.76 3.11 0.52
C PRO A 41 15.93 1.60 0.72
N LYS A 42 17.03 1.03 0.19
CA LYS A 42 17.31 -0.41 0.31
C LYS A 42 17.71 -0.85 1.73
N GLN A 43 18.09 0.10 2.58
CA GLN A 43 18.52 -0.13 3.96
C GLN A 43 18.26 1.12 4.81
N PRO A 44 18.20 1.00 6.16
CA PRO A 44 18.03 2.15 7.05
C PRO A 44 19.08 3.23 6.81
N ILE A 45 18.63 4.50 6.78
CA ILE A 45 19.51 5.66 6.63
C ILE A 45 19.66 6.38 7.97
N GLY A 46 20.91 6.60 8.39
CA GLY A 46 21.25 7.28 9.64
C GLY A 46 20.86 6.46 10.86
N GLU A 47 20.48 7.15 11.93
CA GLU A 47 20.01 6.50 13.15
C GLU A 47 18.64 5.83 12.93
N PHE A 48 18.47 4.65 13.53
CA PHE A 48 17.20 3.95 13.52
C PHE A 48 16.79 3.56 14.94
N ARG A 49 15.49 3.60 15.18
CA ARG A 49 14.87 3.21 16.44
C ARG A 49 14.02 1.97 16.24
N MET A 50 14.14 1.01 17.16
CA MET A 50 13.19 -0.10 17.22
C MET A 50 11.85 0.43 17.75
N LEU A 51 10.75 0.09 17.08
CA LEU A 51 9.40 0.44 17.51
C LEU A 51 8.78 -0.66 18.37
N SER A 52 8.40 -1.76 17.75
CA SER A 52 7.75 -2.89 18.41
C SER A 52 7.84 -4.15 17.54
N ASN A 53 7.52 -5.29 18.15
CA ASN A 53 7.36 -6.55 17.45
C ASN A 53 5.94 -6.65 16.89
N ILE A 54 5.83 -6.89 15.60
CA ILE A 54 4.56 -6.96 14.86
C ILE A 54 4.53 -8.19 13.95
N ASP A 55 3.33 -8.63 13.61
CA ASP A 55 3.14 -9.66 12.60
C ASP A 55 3.34 -9.04 11.21
N VAL A 56 4.26 -9.60 10.44
CA VAL A 56 4.59 -9.13 9.09
C VAL A 56 4.03 -10.12 8.07
N HIS A 57 3.29 -9.58 7.11
CA HIS A 57 2.73 -10.29 5.98
C HIS A 57 3.56 -10.07 4.70
N CYS A 58 3.14 -10.72 3.62
CA CYS A 58 3.75 -10.55 2.31
C CYS A 58 2.90 -9.62 1.44
N GLY A 59 3.52 -9.08 0.40
CA GLY A 59 2.83 -8.34 -0.65
C GLY A 59 3.67 -8.24 -1.91
N TRP A 60 3.11 -7.59 -2.92
CA TRP A 60 3.72 -7.40 -4.23
C TRP A 60 3.46 -6.01 -4.76
N GLU A 61 4.36 -5.54 -5.62
CA GLU A 61 4.12 -4.33 -6.39
C GLU A 61 3.17 -4.61 -7.54
N CYS A 62 2.37 -3.61 -7.92
CA CYS A 62 1.81 -3.52 -9.26
C CYS A 62 2.75 -2.65 -10.11
N PRO A 63 3.63 -3.23 -10.95
CA PRO A 63 4.69 -2.45 -11.59
C PRO A 63 4.16 -1.36 -12.52
N VAL A 64 3.01 -1.61 -13.17
CA VAL A 64 2.36 -0.64 -14.07
C VAL A 64 1.85 0.57 -13.29
N ASN A 65 1.08 0.34 -12.23
CA ASN A 65 0.51 1.42 -11.42
C ASN A 65 1.60 2.15 -10.62
N LEU A 66 2.61 1.43 -10.15
CA LEU A 66 3.74 2.05 -9.47
C LEU A 66 4.56 2.93 -10.42
N ARG A 67 4.75 2.52 -11.68
CA ARG A 67 5.38 3.35 -12.71
C ARG A 67 4.55 4.59 -13.02
N TRP A 68 3.23 4.44 -13.12
CA TRP A 68 2.31 5.57 -13.28
C TRP A 68 2.45 6.56 -12.12
N ALA A 69 2.41 6.09 -10.86
CA ALA A 69 2.55 6.94 -9.68
C ALA A 69 3.90 7.67 -9.63
N LYS A 70 4.99 6.98 -10.01
CA LYS A 70 6.33 7.59 -10.18
C LYS A 70 6.35 8.67 -11.28
N GLY A 71 5.53 8.53 -12.31
CA GLY A 71 5.38 9.48 -13.40
C GLY A 71 4.57 10.73 -13.06
N LEU A 72 3.95 10.81 -11.88
CA LEU A 72 3.20 12.01 -11.44
C LEU A 72 4.10 13.22 -11.12
N ASN A 73 5.43 13.10 -11.31
CA ASN A 73 6.43 14.13 -10.99
C ASN A 73 6.33 14.60 -9.53
N ILE A 74 6.18 13.63 -8.63
CA ILE A 74 6.07 13.83 -7.19
C ILE A 74 7.34 14.53 -6.68
N ASN A 75 7.23 15.81 -6.34
CA ASN A 75 8.32 16.50 -5.67
C ASN A 75 8.51 15.86 -4.28
N GLU A 76 9.72 15.35 -4.03
CA GLU A 76 10.08 14.55 -2.86
C GLU A 76 9.72 15.19 -1.52
N GLN A 77 9.55 16.52 -1.48
CA GLN A 77 9.31 17.29 -0.26
C GLN A 77 7.91 17.91 -0.13
N SER A 78 7.06 17.85 -1.15
CA SER A 78 5.73 18.50 -1.09
C SER A 78 4.55 17.54 -1.09
N GLU A 79 4.71 16.35 -1.66
CA GLU A 79 3.57 15.45 -1.89
C GLU A 79 3.40 14.37 -0.81
N THR A 80 2.13 14.06 -0.59
CA THR A 80 1.65 13.09 0.40
C THR A 80 1.09 11.86 -0.31
N LEU A 81 1.00 10.74 0.41
CA LEU A 81 0.30 9.55 -0.12
C LEU A 81 -1.18 9.86 -0.43
N ARG A 82 -1.76 10.85 0.28
CA ARG A 82 -3.11 11.33 0.00
C ARG A 82 -3.24 12.06 -1.34
N ASP A 83 -2.20 12.73 -1.80
CA ASP A 83 -2.20 13.38 -3.12
C ASP A 83 -2.18 12.32 -4.24
N ILE A 84 -1.38 11.27 -4.07
CA ILE A 84 -1.41 10.10 -4.98
C ILE A 84 -2.78 9.43 -4.95
N GLN A 85 -3.38 9.26 -3.77
CA GLN A 85 -4.72 8.70 -3.61
C GLN A 85 -5.78 9.53 -4.36
N LEU A 86 -5.68 10.86 -4.33
CA LEU A 86 -6.56 11.73 -5.10
C LEU A 86 -6.41 11.48 -6.60
N LYS A 87 -5.17 11.43 -7.11
CA LYS A 87 -4.90 11.12 -8.52
C LYS A 87 -5.37 9.73 -8.93
N ALA A 88 -5.28 8.76 -8.02
CA ALA A 88 -5.78 7.41 -8.25
C ALA A 88 -7.31 7.40 -8.41
N LEU A 89 -8.03 8.14 -7.56
CA LEU A 89 -9.49 8.28 -7.66
C LEU A 89 -9.93 9.03 -8.91
N GLU A 90 -9.27 10.14 -9.25
CA GLU A 90 -9.54 10.89 -10.48
C GLU A 90 -9.38 9.99 -11.72
N ASN A 91 -8.35 9.13 -11.74
CA ASN A 91 -8.15 8.16 -12.81
C ASN A 91 -9.23 7.07 -12.80
N ALA A 92 -9.56 6.54 -11.62
CA ALA A 92 -10.50 5.44 -11.45
C ALA A 92 -11.91 5.79 -11.95
N VAL A 93 -12.40 6.99 -11.68
CA VAL A 93 -13.71 7.47 -12.17
C VAL A 93 -13.76 7.56 -13.70
N GLY A 94 -12.63 7.85 -14.35
CA GLY A 94 -12.56 7.92 -15.83
C GLY A 94 -12.31 6.56 -16.51
N ALA A 95 -11.60 5.65 -15.84
CA ALA A 95 -11.14 4.39 -16.40
C ALA A 95 -11.90 3.15 -15.89
N GLY A 96 -12.75 3.31 -14.87
CA GLY A 96 -13.49 2.25 -14.19
C GLY A 96 -12.65 1.33 -13.30
N GLN A 97 -11.33 1.56 -13.19
CA GLN A 97 -10.42 0.72 -12.42
C GLN A 97 -9.53 1.53 -11.49
N TYR A 98 -9.53 1.17 -10.21
CA TYR A 98 -8.69 1.81 -9.21
C TYR A 98 -7.23 1.34 -9.31
N PRO A 99 -6.25 2.26 -9.45
CA PRO A 99 -4.85 1.88 -9.67
C PRO A 99 -4.11 1.57 -8.35
N TYR A 100 -4.34 0.39 -7.78
CA TYR A 100 -3.59 -0.08 -6.60
C TYR A 100 -2.09 -0.15 -6.90
N LEU A 101 -1.26 0.41 -6.01
CA LEU A 101 0.20 0.41 -6.16
C LEU A 101 0.81 -0.90 -5.63
N LEU A 102 0.20 -1.44 -4.59
CA LEU A 102 0.67 -2.61 -3.86
C LEU A 102 -0.48 -3.59 -3.63
N TRP A 103 -0.15 -4.87 -3.59
CA TRP A 103 -1.06 -5.96 -3.24
C TRP A 103 -0.63 -6.58 -1.91
N PHE A 104 -1.53 -6.59 -0.95
CA PHE A 104 -1.34 -7.26 0.34
C PHE A 104 -1.78 -8.72 0.24
N TYR A 105 -0.99 -9.60 0.85
CA TYR A 105 -1.28 -11.01 1.02
C TYR A 105 -1.25 -11.41 2.48
N ARG A 106 -2.41 -11.81 2.98
CA ARG A 106 -2.54 -12.30 4.35
C ARG A 106 -1.90 -13.68 4.50
N GLU A 107 -0.68 -13.72 5.01
CA GLU A 107 -0.09 -15.00 5.43
C GLU A 107 -0.95 -15.69 6.51
N LYS A 108 -1.10 -17.00 6.39
CA LYS A 108 -1.79 -17.84 7.40
C LYS A 108 -1.05 -17.85 8.74
N SER A 109 0.28 -17.79 8.69
CA SER A 109 1.17 -17.83 9.85
C SER A 109 2.23 -16.74 9.73
N PRO A 110 1.86 -15.46 9.89
CA PRO A 110 2.79 -14.35 9.70
C PRO A 110 3.92 -14.41 10.72
N LYS A 111 5.10 -13.98 10.29
CA LYS A 111 6.27 -13.98 11.17
C LYS A 111 6.28 -12.70 12.00
N LYS A 112 6.45 -12.84 13.32
CA LYS A 112 6.66 -11.70 14.21
C LYS A 112 8.07 -11.15 14.04
N ARG A 113 8.21 -9.84 13.80
CA ARG A 113 9.49 -9.14 13.58
C ARG A 113 9.50 -7.77 14.25
N ALA A 114 10.68 -7.35 14.70
CA ALA A 114 10.89 -5.99 15.18
C ALA A 114 10.92 -5.02 13.99
N ILE A 115 10.05 -3.99 14.02
CA ILE A 115 10.15 -2.86 13.10
C ILE A 115 11.20 -1.89 13.61
N TYR A 116 11.99 -1.38 12.67
CA TYR A 116 12.90 -0.27 12.85
C TYR A 116 12.42 0.88 11.97
N THR A 117 12.40 2.09 12.52
CA THR A 117 12.17 3.31 11.72
C THR A 117 13.44 4.13 11.71
N ASP A 118 13.86 4.54 10.52
CA ASP A 118 15.07 5.34 10.34
C ASP A 118 14.80 6.86 10.44
N SER A 119 15.86 7.64 10.26
CA SER A 119 15.83 9.10 10.37
C SER A 119 14.98 9.80 9.30
N VAL A 120 14.86 9.22 8.11
CA VAL A 120 13.96 9.73 7.05
C VAL A 120 12.52 9.25 7.26
N GLY A 121 12.33 8.28 8.15
CA GLY A 121 11.04 7.78 8.58
C GLY A 121 10.50 6.67 7.68
N ALA A 122 11.39 5.96 6.97
CA ALA A 122 11.14 4.67 6.35
C ALA A 122 11.14 3.58 7.43
N SER A 123 10.32 2.54 7.24
CA SER A 123 10.23 1.42 8.18
C SER A 123 10.85 0.17 7.57
N PHE A 124 11.57 -0.59 8.40
CA PHE A 124 12.29 -1.78 7.98
C PHE A 124 12.13 -2.92 8.97
N ILE A 125 12.37 -4.12 8.49
CA ILE A 125 12.65 -5.31 9.30
C ILE A 125 13.95 -5.94 8.85
N LYS A 126 14.54 -6.76 9.72
CA LYS A 126 15.65 -7.63 9.36
C LYS A 126 15.13 -9.04 9.08
N LEU A 127 15.28 -9.50 7.84
CA LEU A 127 14.89 -10.84 7.40
C LEU A 127 16.13 -11.54 6.83
N ASN A 128 16.52 -12.69 7.41
CA ASN A 128 17.71 -13.45 6.99
C ASN A 128 18.97 -12.57 6.88
N SER A 129 19.19 -11.71 7.88
CA SER A 129 20.28 -10.72 7.92
C SER A 129 20.23 -9.60 6.87
N VAL A 130 19.19 -9.54 6.03
CA VAL A 130 18.96 -8.49 5.03
C VAL A 130 17.88 -7.52 5.51
N TRP A 131 18.09 -6.22 5.28
CA TRP A 131 17.08 -5.21 5.54
C TRP A 131 16.00 -5.25 4.46
N GLN A 132 14.74 -5.24 4.90
CA GLN A 132 13.58 -5.23 4.02
C GLN A 132 12.68 -4.07 4.41
N VAL A 133 12.23 -3.31 3.41
CA VAL A 133 11.29 -2.20 3.59
C VAL A 133 9.94 -2.78 4.00
N VAL A 134 9.36 -2.19 5.05
CA VAL A 134 8.04 -2.55 5.55
C VAL A 134 7.06 -1.43 5.27
N TYR A 135 5.92 -1.84 4.71
CA TYR A 135 4.79 -0.99 4.42
C TYR A 135 3.70 -1.15 5.48
N ASN A 136 3.04 -0.06 5.83
CA ASN A 136 1.93 -0.03 6.77
C ASN A 136 0.61 0.25 6.02
N CYS A 137 -0.37 -0.64 6.14
CA CYS A 137 -1.67 -0.50 5.47
C CYS A 137 -2.39 0.79 5.87
N ARG A 138 -2.26 1.24 7.12
CA ARG A 138 -2.85 2.49 7.62
C ARG A 138 -2.29 3.71 6.91
N GLU A 139 -0.98 3.72 6.63
CA GLU A 139 -0.35 4.86 5.96
C GLU A 139 -0.68 4.87 4.46
N LEU A 140 -0.82 3.70 3.86
CA LEU A 140 -1.15 3.50 2.45
C LEU A 140 -2.62 3.79 2.11
N GLY A 141 -3.56 3.53 3.03
CA GLY A 141 -4.99 3.68 2.74
C GLY A 141 -5.43 2.78 1.59
N THR A 142 -6.22 3.30 0.65
CA THR A 142 -6.65 2.54 -0.54
C THR A 142 -5.59 2.41 -1.64
N LEU A 143 -4.36 2.92 -1.46
CA LEU A 143 -3.26 2.65 -2.41
C LEU A 143 -2.79 1.19 -2.39
N VAL A 144 -3.20 0.41 -1.38
CA VAL A 144 -2.97 -1.03 -1.29
C VAL A 144 -4.29 -1.78 -1.46
N GLY A 145 -4.28 -2.79 -2.34
CA GLY A 145 -5.37 -3.74 -2.52
C GLY A 145 -5.08 -5.08 -1.85
N ALA A 146 -6.07 -5.98 -1.80
CA ALA A 146 -5.90 -7.36 -1.32
C ALA A 146 -5.89 -8.33 -2.52
N GLN A 147 -4.99 -9.32 -2.53
CA GLN A 147 -4.96 -10.34 -3.58
C GLN A 147 -5.54 -11.68 -3.08
N GLY A 148 -6.31 -12.38 -3.92
CA GLY A 148 -6.46 -13.82 -3.83
C GLY A 148 -7.72 -14.40 -3.16
N HIS A 149 -8.87 -13.72 -3.18
CA HIS A 149 -10.14 -14.40 -2.86
C HIS A 149 -10.75 -15.07 -4.09
N LYS A 150 -11.13 -16.34 -3.93
CA LYS A 150 -11.71 -17.21 -4.96
C LYS A 150 -13.13 -16.73 -5.34
N GLY A 151 -13.21 -15.69 -6.18
CA GLY A 151 -14.45 -15.30 -6.85
C GLY A 151 -15.41 -14.41 -6.06
N GLU A 152 -14.99 -13.85 -4.93
CA GLU A 152 -15.78 -12.83 -4.21
C GLU A 152 -15.08 -11.47 -4.28
N ALA A 153 -15.81 -10.44 -4.73
CA ALA A 153 -15.35 -9.05 -4.84
C ALA A 153 -15.12 -8.37 -3.47
N VAL A 154 -14.86 -9.13 -2.41
CA VAL A 154 -15.03 -8.69 -1.02
C VAL A 154 -13.74 -8.87 -0.23
N ASP A 155 -12.71 -8.12 -0.58
CA ASP A 155 -11.49 -8.06 0.25
C ASP A 155 -10.76 -6.71 0.24
N TYR A 156 -11.21 -5.74 -0.57
CA TYR A 156 -10.63 -4.40 -0.66
C TYR A 156 -10.47 -3.74 0.71
N GLU A 157 -11.49 -3.83 1.58
CA GLU A 157 -11.56 -3.13 2.86
C GLU A 157 -11.35 -4.02 4.10
N LYS A 158 -11.20 -5.34 3.92
CA LYS A 158 -10.91 -6.28 5.01
C LYS A 158 -9.43 -6.34 5.40
N LEU A 159 -8.56 -5.62 4.69
CA LEU A 159 -7.16 -5.49 5.12
C LEU A 159 -7.12 -4.92 6.54
N PRO A 160 -6.47 -5.60 7.51
CA PRO A 160 -6.38 -5.07 8.85
C PRO A 160 -5.65 -3.71 8.79
N PRO A 161 -6.24 -2.61 9.27
CA PRO A 161 -5.67 -1.28 9.10
C PRO A 161 -4.25 -1.18 9.67
N ASN A 162 -3.96 -1.87 10.77
CA ASN A 162 -2.64 -1.87 11.40
C ASN A 162 -1.73 -3.02 10.93
N ALA A 163 -2.06 -3.68 9.82
CA ALA A 163 -1.19 -4.70 9.24
C ALA A 163 0.03 -4.07 8.57
N TYR A 164 1.10 -4.87 8.56
CA TYR A 164 2.35 -4.53 7.92
C TYR A 164 2.74 -5.65 6.96
N PHE A 165 3.40 -5.28 5.87
CA PHE A 165 3.87 -6.24 4.90
C PHE A 165 5.19 -5.84 4.27
N VAL A 166 5.94 -6.83 3.80
CA VAL A 166 7.10 -6.65 2.93
C VAL A 166 6.73 -7.01 1.50
N VAL A 167 7.26 -6.25 0.55
CA VAL A 167 7.16 -6.61 -0.86
C VAL A 167 8.18 -7.72 -1.14
N MET A 168 7.71 -8.86 -1.64
CA MET A 168 8.58 -9.94 -2.06
C MET A 168 9.03 -9.66 -3.50
N GLU A 169 10.35 -9.55 -3.74
CA GLU A 169 10.95 -9.40 -5.07
C GLU A 169 10.78 -10.68 -5.91
N ASN A 170 9.56 -11.03 -6.31
CA ASN A 170 9.28 -11.85 -7.49
C ASN A 170 7.78 -12.09 -7.65
N GLU A 171 7.19 -11.50 -8.69
CA GLU A 171 5.89 -11.91 -9.22
C GLU A 171 5.88 -13.43 -9.57
N ALA A 172 7.03 -13.98 -9.98
CA ALA A 172 7.18 -15.40 -10.29
C ALA A 172 7.11 -16.32 -9.05
N VAL A 173 7.52 -15.82 -7.87
CA VAL A 173 7.43 -16.55 -6.59
C VAL A 173 6.01 -16.42 -6.03
N ALA A 174 5.36 -15.26 -6.23
CA ALA A 174 3.95 -15.03 -5.93
C ALA A 174 3.05 -16.05 -6.61
N ARG A 175 3.22 -16.24 -7.93
CA ARG A 175 2.43 -17.20 -8.72
C ARG A 175 2.60 -18.65 -8.23
N ARG A 176 3.79 -19.02 -7.73
CA ARG A 176 4.04 -20.34 -7.12
C ARG A 176 3.33 -20.51 -5.78
N HIS A 177 3.20 -19.45 -4.98
CA HIS A 177 2.49 -19.48 -3.71
C HIS A 177 0.96 -19.38 -3.84
N SER A 178 0.43 -18.79 -4.91
CA SER A 178 -1.01 -18.79 -5.22
C SER A 178 -1.51 -20.08 -5.87
N ALA A 179 -0.60 -20.94 -6.33
CA ALA A 179 -0.91 -22.23 -6.96
C ALA A 179 -0.75 -23.45 -6.02
N SER A 180 -0.55 -23.22 -4.72
CA SER A 180 -0.47 -24.26 -3.67
C SER A 180 -1.61 -24.19 -2.66
#